data_AF-A0A6A0AJ43-F1
#
_entry.id   AF-A0A6A0AJ43-F1
#
_cell.length_a   1.000
_cell.length_b   1.000
_cell.length_c   1.000
_cell.angle_alpha   90.00
_cell.angle_beta   90.00
_cell.angle_gamma   90.00
#
_symmetry.space_group_name_H-M   'P 1'
#
loop_
_entity.id
_entity.type
_entity.pdbx_description
1 polymer ?
#
loop_
_entity_poly.entity_id
_entity_poly.type
_entity_poly.pdbx_seq_one_letter_code
_entity_poly.pdbx_strand_id
1 'polypeptide(L)'
;AAGRGPKRPLHPTAAVLPGVQEVELSDVPFPQHLGPIGRASIMVGVHGAALANVIFMQPGSSALLEIMLNSIGNYHYHNLCWWTNCTYTSLDTHGSSIPVP
;
A
#
# COMPACT_ATOMS: atom_id res chain seq x y z
N ALA A 1 -23.02 2.73 -19.81
CA ALA A 1 -22.91 1.39 -19.18
C ALA A 1 -21.60 0.76 -19.64
N ALA A 2 -20.52 0.93 -18.87
CA ALA A 2 -19.22 0.36 -19.22
C ALA A 2 -19.16 -1.08 -18.69
N GLY A 3 -18.93 -2.03 -19.59
CA GLY A 3 -18.89 -3.45 -19.30
C GLY A 3 -17.77 -3.80 -18.31
N ARG A 4 -18.13 -4.55 -17.28
CA ARG A 4 -17.20 -5.16 -16.32
C ARG A 4 -16.39 -6.19 -17.11
N GLY A 5 -15.10 -5.92 -17.33
CA GLY A 5 -14.17 -6.88 -17.94
C GLY A 5 -14.16 -8.20 -17.17
N PRO A 6 -13.72 -9.30 -17.79
CA PRO A 6 -13.72 -10.62 -17.16
C PRO A 6 -12.91 -10.58 -15.87
N LYS A 7 -13.51 -11.08 -14.78
CA LYS A 7 -12.82 -11.27 -13.50
C LYS A 7 -11.65 -12.22 -13.75
N ARG A 8 -10.42 -11.73 -13.51
CA ARG A 8 -9.20 -12.53 -13.57
C ARG A 8 -9.37 -13.76 -12.64
N PRO A 9 -9.04 -14.98 -13.10
CA PRO A 9 -9.17 -16.16 -12.25
C PRO A 9 -8.31 -16.00 -10.99
N LEU A 10 -8.93 -16.22 -9.83
CA LEU A 10 -8.27 -16.29 -8.53
C LEU A 10 -7.26 -17.44 -8.60
N HIS A 11 -5.96 -17.12 -8.70
CA HIS A 11 -4.92 -18.11 -8.46
C HIS A 11 -4.94 -18.45 -6.97
N PRO A 12 -5.09 -19.73 -6.58
CA PRO A 12 -5.01 -20.11 -5.18
C PRO A 12 -3.55 -20.10 -4.75
N THR A 13 -3.08 -18.95 -4.26
CA THR A 13 -1.74 -18.81 -3.67
C THR A 13 -1.81 -18.19 -2.27
N ALA A 14 -2.87 -18.47 -1.51
CA ALA A 14 -2.95 -18.01 -0.13
C ALA A 14 -2.25 -19.02 0.79
N ALA A 15 -0.98 -18.78 1.10
CA ALA A 15 -0.45 -19.23 2.38
C ALA A 15 -1.30 -18.52 3.46
N VAL A 16 -2.20 -19.27 4.11
CA VAL A 16 -3.05 -18.71 5.17
C VAL A 16 -2.18 -18.51 6.41
N LEU A 17 -1.65 -17.30 6.55
CA LEU A 17 -1.00 -16.88 7.79
C LEU A 17 -2.12 -16.64 8.83
N PRO A 18 -2.09 -17.32 9.99
CA PRO A 18 -3.09 -17.12 11.03
C PRO A 18 -3.17 -15.64 11.43
N GLY A 19 -4.36 -15.04 11.32
CA GLY A 19 -4.57 -13.63 11.67
C GLY A 19 -4.27 -12.63 10.55
N VAL A 20 -3.90 -13.07 9.35
CA VAL A 20 -3.72 -12.20 8.18
C VAL A 20 -4.94 -12.31 7.26
N GLN A 21 -5.59 -11.17 7.02
CA GLN A 21 -6.67 -11.06 6.06
C GLN A 21 -6.16 -10.35 4.80
N GLU A 22 -6.24 -11.02 3.65
CA GLU A 22 -6.00 -10.39 2.36
C GLU A 22 -7.30 -9.72 1.88
N VAL A 23 -7.22 -8.46 1.48
CA VAL A 23 -8.34 -7.70 0.92
C VAL A 23 -7.87 -6.95 -0.30
N GLU A 24 -8.40 -7.33 -1.46
CA GLU A 24 -8.22 -6.58 -2.71
C GLU A 24 -9.25 -5.45 -2.76
N LEU A 25 -8.80 -4.18 -2.82
CA LEU A 25 -9.70 -3.03 -2.77
C LEU A 25 -10.65 -3.00 -3.98
N SER A 26 -10.25 -3.52 -5.14
CA SER A 26 -11.14 -3.59 -6.32
C SER A 26 -12.33 -4.55 -6.15
N ASP A 27 -12.29 -5.45 -5.16
CA ASP A 27 -13.41 -6.31 -4.77
C ASP A 27 -14.36 -5.66 -3.75
N VAL A 28 -13.97 -4.51 -3.17
CA VAL A 28 -14.76 -3.75 -2.19
C VAL A 28 -15.42 -2.54 -2.87
N PRO A 29 -16.68 -2.19 -2.57
CA PRO A 29 -17.28 -0.94 -3.04
C PRO A 29 -16.49 0.28 -2.54
N PHE A 30 -16.27 1.28 -3.40
CA PHE A 30 -15.47 2.47 -3.08
C PHE A 30 -15.80 3.14 -1.73
N PRO A 31 -17.09 3.34 -1.34
CA PRO A 31 -17.43 3.92 -0.03
C PRO A 31 -16.94 3.11 1.18
N GLN A 32 -16.56 1.86 0.98
CA GLN A 32 -16.14 0.93 2.04
C GLN A 32 -14.62 0.72 2.07
N HIS A 33 -13.84 1.33 1.15
CA HIS A 33 -12.39 1.16 1.07
C HIS A 33 -11.64 1.64 2.32
N LEU A 34 -12.16 2.66 3.00
CA LEU A 34 -11.56 3.19 4.23
C LEU A 34 -11.60 2.20 5.40
N GLY A 35 -12.56 1.28 5.42
CA GLY A 35 -12.71 0.31 6.52
C GLY A 35 -11.52 -0.64 6.63
N PRO A 36 -11.10 -1.30 5.55
CA PRO A 36 -9.85 -2.07 5.51
C PRO A 36 -8.60 -1.21 5.77
N ILE A 37 -8.48 -0.05 5.12
CA ILE A 37 -7.29 0.82 5.25
C ILE A 37 -7.10 1.30 6.69
N GLY A 38 -8.15 1.79 7.34
CA GLY A 38 -8.07 2.30 8.71
C GLY A 38 -7.84 1.24 9.79
N ARG A 39 -8.05 -0.04 9.46
CA ARG A 39 -7.76 -1.17 10.35
C ARG A 39 -6.41 -1.83 10.08
N ALA A 40 -5.70 -1.40 9.03
CA ALA A 40 -4.41 -1.96 8.69
C ALA A 40 -3.37 -1.57 9.76
N SER A 41 -2.73 -2.56 10.38
CA SER A 41 -1.60 -2.34 11.28
C SER A 41 -0.32 -1.99 10.50
N ILE A 42 -0.17 -2.56 9.30
CA ILE A 42 0.96 -2.31 8.42
C ILE A 42 0.41 -2.03 7.02
N MET A 43 0.87 -0.94 6.41
CA MET A 43 0.69 -0.66 5.00
C MET A 43 2.03 -0.83 4.29
N VAL A 44 2.02 -1.51 3.15
CA VAL A 44 3.19 -1.64 2.28
C VAL A 44 2.89 -0.91 0.98
N GLY A 45 3.73 0.05 0.63
CA GLY A 45 3.53 0.89 -0.55
C GLY A 45 4.77 0.95 -1.42
N VAL A 46 4.60 0.76 -2.73
CA VAL A 46 5.64 1.12 -3.69
C VAL A 46 5.64 2.64 -3.86
N HIS A 47 6.81 3.26 -3.90
CA HIS A 47 6.98 4.70 -4.02
C HIS A 47 6.01 5.29 -5.07
N GLY A 48 5.23 6.30 -4.66
CA GLY A 48 4.20 6.95 -5.47
C GLY A 48 2.78 6.35 -5.39
N ALA A 49 2.60 5.08 -5.04
CA ALA A 49 1.29 4.40 -5.12
C ALA A 49 0.43 4.47 -3.84
N ALA A 50 1.04 4.64 -2.66
CA ALA A 50 0.36 4.52 -1.38
C ALA A 50 0.26 5.83 -0.57
N LEU A 51 0.80 6.94 -1.06
CA LEU A 51 0.90 8.21 -0.32
C LEU A 51 -0.48 8.69 0.17
N ALA A 52 -1.51 8.53 -0.67
CA ALA A 52 -2.86 8.97 -0.36
C ALA A 52 -3.56 8.14 0.73
N ASN A 53 -3.07 6.94 1.05
CA ASN A 53 -3.76 6.03 1.96
C ASN A 53 -3.30 6.18 3.42
N VAL A 54 -2.09 6.68 3.65
CA VAL A 54 -1.47 6.82 4.99
C VAL A 54 -2.30 7.70 5.91
N ILE A 55 -2.95 8.74 5.37
CA ILE A 55 -3.81 9.67 6.15
C ILE A 55 -5.03 8.99 6.78
N PHE A 56 -5.41 7.81 6.28
CA PHE A 56 -6.55 7.06 6.78
C PHE A 56 -6.16 5.94 7.73
N MET A 57 -4.86 5.71 7.95
CA MET A 57 -4.37 4.72 8.92
C MET A 57 -4.54 5.23 10.35
N GLN A 58 -4.54 4.31 11.32
CA GLN A 58 -4.69 4.65 12.74
C GLN A 58 -3.39 5.28 13.31
N PRO A 59 -3.41 6.55 13.73
CA PRO A 59 -2.24 7.21 14.32
C PRO A 59 -1.74 6.50 15.58
N GLY A 60 -0.42 6.37 15.73
CA GLY A 60 0.25 5.79 16.91
C GLY A 60 0.14 4.27 17.05
N SER A 61 -0.57 3.58 16.17
CA SER A 61 -0.77 2.13 16.23
C SER A 61 -0.60 1.43 14.89
N SER A 62 -0.06 2.14 13.90
CA SER A 62 0.14 1.62 12.56
C SER A 62 1.50 2.03 11.98
N ALA A 63 1.97 1.24 11.01
CA ALA A 63 3.27 1.42 10.38
C ALA A 63 3.16 1.41 8.85
N LEU A 64 4.04 2.17 8.21
CA LEU A 64 4.21 2.22 6.76
C LEU A 64 5.59 1.67 6.38
N LEU A 65 5.59 0.68 5.49
CA LEU A 65 6.76 0.21 4.77
C LEU A 65 6.73 0.77 3.35
N GLU A 66 7.64 1.69 3.05
CA GLU A 66 7.83 2.21 1.69
C GLU A 66 8.88 1.40 0.93
N ILE A 67 8.52 0.91 -0.25
CA ILE A 67 9.44 0.27 -1.19
C ILE A 67 9.87 1.33 -2.21
N MET A 68 11.12 1.76 -2.13
CA MET A 68 11.72 2.73 -3.04
C MET A 68 12.34 1.98 -4.23
N LEU A 69 11.97 2.40 -5.45
CA LEU A 69 12.50 1.85 -6.69
C LEU A 69 13.38 2.93 -7.35
N ASN A 70 14.69 2.89 -7.16
CA ASN A 70 15.64 3.90 -7.66
C ASN A 70 15.22 5.36 -7.35
N SER A 71 14.49 5.59 -6.25
CA SER A 71 13.82 6.86 -5.95
C SER A 71 14.32 7.49 -4.65
N ILE A 72 15.60 7.29 -4.32
CA ILE A 72 16.24 7.76 -3.10
C ILE A 72 16.13 9.28 -2.97
N GLY A 73 15.99 9.76 -1.73
CA GLY A 73 15.97 11.19 -1.41
C GLY A 73 14.57 11.82 -1.45
N ASN A 74 13.54 11.04 -1.76
CA ASN A 74 12.15 11.49 -1.66
C ASN A 74 11.62 11.24 -0.23
N TYR A 75 11.40 12.29 0.55
CA TYR A 75 10.98 12.21 1.95
C TYR A 75 9.46 12.39 2.17
N HIS A 76 8.66 12.27 1.12
CA HIS A 76 7.21 12.53 1.21
C HIS A 76 6.51 11.59 2.20
N TYR A 77 6.83 10.30 2.17
CA TYR A 77 6.25 9.30 3.06
C TYR A 77 6.76 9.49 4.49
N HIS A 78 8.07 9.76 4.65
CA HIS A 78 8.67 10.08 5.95
C HIS A 78 7.94 11.25 6.63
N ASN A 79 7.81 12.38 5.92
CA ASN A 79 7.15 13.58 6.45
C ASN A 79 5.66 13.33 6.76
N LEU A 80 4.98 12.55 5.91
CA LEU A 80 3.58 12.21 6.09
C LEU A 80 3.36 11.31 7.31
N CYS A 81 4.20 10.29 7.49
CA CYS A 81 4.16 9.43 8.68
C CYS A 81 4.47 10.20 9.94
N TRP A 82 5.43 11.13 9.90
CA TRP A 82 5.69 12.04 11.01
C TRP A 82 4.45 12.86 11.38
N TRP A 83 3.77 13.44 10.38
CA TRP A 83 2.56 14.24 10.62
C TRP A 83 1.37 13.42 11.14
N THR A 84 1.21 12.19 10.64
CA THR A 84 0.10 11.28 11.00
C THR A 84 0.41 10.40 12.20
N ASN A 85 1.57 10.57 12.84
CA ASN A 85 2.04 9.74 13.95
C ASN A 85 2.09 8.23 13.60
N CYS A 86 2.42 7.88 12.36
CA CYS A 86 2.64 6.51 11.95
C CYS A 86 4.12 6.15 12.05
N THR A 87 4.43 4.90 12.39
CA THR A 87 5.81 4.41 12.30
C THR A 87 6.20 4.27 10.83
N TYR A 88 7.44 4.61 10.48
CA TYR A 88 7.91 4.60 9.10
C TYR A 88 9.18 3.77 8.96
N THR A 89 9.24 2.96 7.91
CA THR A 89 10.44 2.24 7.46
C THR A 89 10.46 2.22 5.94
N SER A 90 11.65 2.32 5.36
CA SER A 90 11.82 2.17 3.91
C SER A 90 12.76 1.02 3.58
N LEU A 91 12.46 0.35 2.48
CA LEU A 91 13.33 -0.58 1.79
C LEU A 91 13.64 0.01 0.43
N ASP A 92 14.93 0.17 0.16
CA ASP A 92 15.39 0.69 -1.12
C ASP A 92 15.88 -0.44 -2.01
N THR A 93 15.60 -0.30 -3.30
CA THR A 93 16.07 -1.22 -4.33
C THR A 93 16.82 -0.43 -5.38
N HIS A 94 18.00 -0.96 -5.72
CA HIS A 94 18.83 -0.43 -6.78
C HIS A 94 18.83 -1.41 -7.95
N GLY A 95 18.70 -0.87 -9.16
CA GLY A 95 18.79 -1.66 -10.38
C GLY A 95 19.16 -0.79 -11.56
N SER A 96 19.65 -1.43 -12.63
CA SER A 96 19.87 -0.76 -13.91
C SER A 96 18.58 -0.06 -14.34
N SER A 97 18.64 1.25 -14.55
CA SER A 97 17.51 2.02 -15.07
C SER A 97 17.08 1.39 -16.38
N ILE A 98 15.84 0.90 -16.46
CA ILE A 98 15.27 0.39 -17.70
C ILE A 98 14.90 1.63 -18.52
N PRO A 99 15.48 1.86 -19.71
CA PRO A 99 15.06 2.96 -20.56
C PRO A 99 13.59 2.76 -20.92
N VAL A 100 12.75 3.71 -20.55
CA VAL A 100 11.35 3.77 -21.02
C VAL A 100 11.38 4.45 -22.39
N PRO A 101 10.76 3.87 -23.44
CA PRO A 101 10.65 4.48 -24.76
C PRO A 101 9.98 5.87 -24.74
#